data_AF-A0A098BXA3-F1
#
_entry.id   AF-A0A098BXA3-F1
#
_cell.length_a   1.000
_cell.length_b   1.000
_cell.length_c   1.000
_cell.angle_alpha   90.00
_cell.angle_beta   90.00
_cell.angle_gamma   90.00
#
_symmetry.space_group_name_H-M   'P 1'
#
loop_
_entity.id
_entity.type
_entity.pdbx_description
1 polymer ?
#
loop_
_entity_poly.entity_id
_entity_poly.type
_entity_poly.pdbx_seq_one_letter_code
_entity_poly.pdbx_strand_id
1 'polypeptide(L)'
;MKISNLPYLEPYTTRDSRHRCPRCNHARTFTFYIDPETGKPIHRTVGRCDREIKCGYHYTPREYYRDNLPLCGDLFDGNQSKGNGKQISRNGKFSDKTVVTGDLFGVNSNQSGMNNNQSETIDYIKILDEKIDCISHRYVICSKSSDSNFVSFLYDHFPGERIEEAIDRYALGATRNRRVIFWQIDIDDNVRTGKIMQYNPQTGKRVRNERGGINWVHNILKKRSYVFQNYNLCQCYFGEHLLKLFPNKPVAIVEAEKTAVIGSIHTPDFIWLAAGNLNGLNVPKSRVLRDRNVMLFPDAGCYEKWAEKMKRISREVNCTMEVSDVVEKHATEEQLINGYDFADYVIEKLKGDGENEKGECDSNESDSNEPAGEETGPTNNIKLPSREPSPALQKMIDKNPSLTTLIDKFGLVEV
;
A
#
# COMPACT_ATOMS: atom_id res chain seq x y z
N MET A 1 28.34 4.22 -18.14
CA MET A 1 27.73 4.18 -16.79
C MET A 1 28.59 3.27 -15.93
N LYS A 2 29.23 3.79 -14.88
CA LYS A 2 30.11 2.98 -14.03
C LYS A 2 29.26 2.18 -13.03
N ILE A 3 29.47 0.87 -12.99
CA ILE A 3 28.90 -0.10 -12.02
C ILE A 3 29.52 0.07 -10.60
N SER A 4 30.25 1.17 -10.34
CA SER A 4 31.23 1.27 -9.24
C SER A 4 30.71 1.77 -7.89
N ASN A 5 29.40 1.81 -7.64
CA ASN A 5 28.84 2.46 -6.43
C ASN A 5 27.98 1.52 -5.55
N LEU A 6 28.12 0.20 -5.70
CA LEU A 6 27.49 -0.75 -4.77
C LEU A 6 28.45 -1.15 -3.64
N PRO A 7 27.96 -1.35 -2.41
CA PRO A 7 28.69 -1.93 -1.31
C PRO A 7 29.31 -3.25 -1.70
N TYR A 8 30.55 -3.42 -1.26
CA TYR A 8 31.31 -4.62 -1.50
C TYR A 8 31.81 -5.16 -0.17
N LEU A 9 32.10 -6.46 -0.12
CA LEU A 9 32.70 -7.08 1.05
C LEU A 9 34.15 -6.60 1.20
N GLU A 10 34.55 -6.29 2.43
CA GLU A 10 35.92 -5.90 2.78
C GLU A 10 36.92 -6.91 2.21
N PRO A 11 37.81 -6.47 1.30
CA PRO A 11 38.81 -7.35 0.70
C PRO A 11 39.68 -8.02 1.77
N TYR A 12 40.00 -9.29 1.58
CA TYR A 12 40.95 -9.97 2.45
C TYR A 12 42.36 -9.44 2.19
N THR A 13 42.97 -8.79 3.18
CA THR A 13 44.36 -8.34 3.09
C THR A 13 45.23 -9.08 4.09
N THR A 14 44.74 -9.25 5.32
CA THR A 14 45.46 -9.93 6.40
C THR A 14 44.47 -10.65 7.32
N ARG A 15 44.99 -11.43 8.26
CA ARG A 15 44.15 -12.09 9.28
C ARG A 15 43.35 -11.09 10.13
N ASP A 16 43.83 -9.85 10.25
CA ASP A 16 43.19 -8.80 11.04
C ASP A 16 42.15 -8.00 10.24
N SER A 17 42.05 -8.20 8.91
CA SER A 17 40.91 -7.73 8.10
C SER A 17 39.67 -8.62 8.27
N ARG A 18 39.66 -9.46 9.32
CA ARG A 18 38.51 -10.26 9.72
C ARG A 18 38.19 -9.97 11.17
N HIS A 19 36.91 -9.71 11.40
CA HIS A 19 36.40 -9.19 12.64
C HIS A 19 35.70 -10.27 13.44
N ARG A 20 35.22 -9.89 14.62
CA ARG A 20 34.41 -10.72 15.49
C ARG A 20 32.98 -10.76 14.97
N CYS A 21 32.47 -11.97 14.71
CA CYS A 21 31.09 -12.13 14.24
C CYS A 21 30.09 -11.73 15.34
N PRO A 22 29.09 -10.88 15.05
CA PRO A 22 28.10 -10.47 16.05
C PRO A 22 27.15 -11.60 16.48
N ARG A 23 26.98 -12.66 15.67
CA ARG A 23 26.13 -13.81 16.01
C ARG A 23 26.87 -14.89 16.81
N CYS A 24 27.97 -15.43 16.29
CA CYS A 24 28.67 -16.56 16.93
C CYS A 24 29.87 -16.13 17.81
N ASN A 25 30.13 -14.82 17.89
CA ASN A 25 31.20 -14.23 18.69
C ASN A 25 32.62 -14.76 18.39
N HIS A 26 32.83 -15.47 17.27
CA HIS A 26 34.16 -15.94 16.89
C HIS A 26 34.96 -14.79 16.26
N ALA A 27 36.18 -14.59 16.76
CA ALA A 27 37.12 -13.62 16.22
C ALA A 27 37.61 -14.05 14.84
N ARG A 28 37.98 -13.08 13.99
CA ARG A 28 38.61 -13.31 12.69
C ARG A 28 37.81 -14.19 11.73
N THR A 29 36.48 -14.05 11.75
CA THR A 29 35.57 -14.81 10.88
C THR A 29 34.49 -13.94 10.26
N PHE A 30 34.53 -12.63 10.44
CA PHE A 30 33.50 -11.72 9.98
C PHE A 30 34.08 -10.68 9.01
N THR A 31 33.41 -10.50 7.89
CA THR A 31 33.80 -9.59 6.82
C THR A 31 32.75 -8.48 6.74
N PHE A 32 33.15 -7.21 6.88
CA PHE A 32 32.20 -6.10 6.78
C PHE A 32 31.80 -5.84 5.33
N TYR A 33 30.62 -5.22 5.14
CA TYR A 33 30.35 -4.49 3.90
C TYR A 33 30.87 -3.06 4.00
N ILE A 34 31.60 -2.64 2.97
CA ILE A 34 32.22 -1.33 2.84
C ILE A 34 31.36 -0.46 1.94
N ASP A 35 31.10 0.76 2.37
CA ASP A 35 30.44 1.78 1.56
C ASP A 35 31.45 2.34 0.54
N PRO A 36 31.14 2.35 -0.77
CA PRO A 36 32.08 2.75 -1.81
C PRO A 36 32.35 4.27 -1.85
N GLU A 37 31.45 5.09 -1.32
CA GLU A 37 31.62 6.55 -1.27
C GLU A 37 32.54 6.94 -0.11
N THR A 38 32.41 6.27 1.03
CA THR A 38 33.17 6.62 2.25
C THR A 38 34.41 5.74 2.48
N GLY A 39 34.48 4.56 1.87
CA GLY A 39 35.52 3.56 2.12
C GLY A 39 35.47 2.94 3.51
N LYS A 40 34.39 3.14 4.28
CA LYS A 40 34.24 2.66 5.66
C LYS A 40 33.21 1.55 5.78
N PRO A 41 33.28 0.70 6.83
CA PRO A 41 32.21 -0.24 7.14
C PRO A 41 30.87 0.49 7.32
N ILE A 42 29.83 0.00 6.65
CA ILE A 42 28.47 0.58 6.72
C ILE A 42 27.98 0.60 8.18
N HIS A 43 28.15 -0.52 8.88
CA HIS A 43 27.87 -0.64 10.31
C HIS A 43 28.56 -1.90 10.88
N ARG A 44 28.82 -1.92 12.20
CA ARG A 44 29.55 -3.01 12.88
C ARG A 44 28.85 -4.37 12.86
N THR A 45 27.58 -4.41 12.47
CA THR A 45 26.83 -5.67 12.31
C THR A 45 26.66 -6.08 10.85
N VAL A 46 26.99 -5.21 9.89
CA VAL A 46 26.66 -5.42 8.47
C VAL A 46 27.83 -6.08 7.77
N GLY A 47 27.62 -7.32 7.36
CA GLY A 47 28.69 -8.19 6.89
C GLY A 47 28.28 -9.64 6.79
N ARG A 48 29.25 -10.49 6.48
CA ARG A 48 29.08 -11.95 6.32
C ARG A 48 30.08 -12.68 7.21
N CYS A 49 29.62 -13.75 7.85
CA CYS A 49 30.48 -14.65 8.60
C CYS A 49 30.99 -15.76 7.70
N ASP A 50 32.30 -15.94 7.67
CA ASP A 50 33.00 -16.95 6.87
C ASP A 50 32.67 -18.38 7.34
N ARG A 51 32.10 -18.54 8.55
CA ARG A 51 31.59 -19.82 9.06
C ARG A 51 30.17 -20.10 8.52
N GLU A 52 30.02 -20.16 7.21
CA GLU A 52 28.71 -20.23 6.54
C GLU A 52 27.86 -21.42 7.01
N ILE A 53 28.46 -22.62 7.06
CA ILE A 53 27.74 -23.85 7.46
C ILE A 53 27.36 -23.84 8.95
N LYS A 54 28.23 -23.33 9.83
CA LYS A 54 28.01 -23.39 11.29
C LYS A 54 27.26 -22.18 11.86
N CYS A 55 27.44 -21.00 11.26
CA CYS A 55 26.90 -19.74 11.76
C CYS A 55 25.86 -19.15 10.81
N GLY A 56 26.14 -19.20 9.50
CA GLY A 56 25.27 -18.67 8.45
C GLY A 56 24.90 -17.19 8.62
N TYR A 57 25.67 -16.42 9.39
CA TYR A 57 25.35 -15.01 9.61
C TYR A 57 25.70 -14.20 8.37
N HIS A 58 24.68 -13.56 7.79
CA HIS A 58 24.82 -12.62 6.69
C HIS A 58 23.79 -11.53 6.91
N TYR A 59 24.26 -10.31 7.19
CA TYR A 59 23.41 -9.13 7.29
C TYR A 59 23.85 -8.14 6.24
N THR A 60 23.06 -8.06 5.18
CA THR A 60 23.41 -7.31 3.98
C THR A 60 23.18 -5.80 4.16
N PRO A 61 23.84 -4.95 3.36
CA PRO A 61 23.56 -3.52 3.29
C PRO A 61 22.07 -3.27 3.02
N ARG A 62 21.45 -4.02 2.11
CA ARG A 62 20.02 -3.89 1.77
C ARG A 62 19.13 -4.13 2.99
N GLU A 63 19.42 -5.16 3.80
CA GLU A 63 18.69 -5.42 5.04
C GLU A 63 18.95 -4.33 6.09
N TYR A 64 20.21 -3.91 6.26
CA TYR A 64 20.53 -2.84 7.20
C TYR A 64 19.81 -1.54 6.89
N TYR A 65 19.85 -1.09 5.64
CA TYR A 65 19.15 0.13 5.24
C TYR A 65 17.64 -0.06 5.37
N ARG A 66 17.09 -1.23 5.00
CA ARG A 66 15.66 -1.54 5.23
C ARG A 66 15.28 -1.31 6.69
N ASP A 67 16.11 -1.75 7.62
CA ASP A 67 15.84 -1.70 9.06
C ASP A 67 16.16 -0.34 9.72
N ASN A 68 17.12 0.43 9.18
CA ASN A 68 17.75 1.58 9.85
C ASN A 68 17.70 2.91 9.06
N LEU A 69 16.84 3.05 8.07
CA LEU A 69 16.62 4.34 7.41
C LEU A 69 16.03 5.41 8.37
N PRO A 70 16.26 6.72 8.11
CA PRO A 70 15.78 7.81 8.97
C PRO A 70 14.27 7.78 9.19
N LEU A 71 13.86 8.14 10.41
CA LEU A 71 12.48 8.08 10.90
C LEU A 71 11.49 8.87 10.03
N CYS A 72 10.23 8.44 10.11
CA CYS A 72 9.10 8.83 9.25
C CYS A 72 8.93 10.35 9.01
N GLY A 73 9.28 11.17 10.00
CA GLY A 73 9.24 12.62 9.85
C GLY A 73 10.12 13.11 8.69
N ASP A 74 11.32 12.57 8.54
CA ASP A 74 12.25 13.03 7.53
C ASP A 74 12.01 12.34 6.19
N LEU A 75 11.26 11.23 6.09
CA LEU A 75 11.02 10.48 4.85
C LEU A 75 10.34 11.27 3.74
N PHE A 76 9.44 12.18 4.11
CA PHE A 76 8.61 12.89 3.16
C PHE A 76 9.13 14.28 2.81
N ASP A 77 10.24 14.69 3.41
CA ASP A 77 10.92 15.94 3.05
C ASP A 77 11.72 15.75 1.76
N GLY A 78 11.31 16.50 0.74
CA GLY A 78 12.03 16.70 -0.50
C GLY A 78 12.28 18.19 -0.70
N ASN A 79 13.53 18.61 -0.51
CA ASN A 79 14.16 19.87 -0.93
C ASN A 79 13.24 20.91 -1.60
N GLN A 80 12.74 21.84 -0.80
CA GLN A 80 12.67 23.25 -1.21
C GLN A 80 13.82 23.98 -0.52
N SER A 81 14.98 24.04 -1.15
CA SER A 81 16.00 25.05 -0.91
C SER A 81 17.04 24.99 -2.03
N LYS A 82 16.86 25.84 -3.03
CA LYS A 82 17.99 26.34 -3.82
C LYS A 82 18.82 27.24 -2.90
N GLY A 83 20.13 27.04 -2.90
CA GLY A 83 21.14 28.05 -2.60
C GLY A 83 21.20 28.56 -1.15
N ASN A 84 22.22 28.12 -0.41
CA ASN A 84 23.36 29.00 -0.13
C ASN A 84 24.45 28.20 0.58
N GLY A 85 25.62 28.15 -0.06
CA GLY A 85 26.82 27.64 0.56
C GLY A 85 27.18 28.47 1.78
N LYS A 86 27.45 27.80 2.90
CA LYS A 86 28.26 28.36 3.97
C LYS A 86 29.48 27.47 4.13
N GLN A 87 30.60 28.00 3.62
CA GLN A 87 31.94 27.50 3.83
C GLN A 87 32.18 27.25 5.32
N ILE A 88 32.69 26.07 5.67
CA ILE A 88 33.53 25.91 6.85
C ILE A 88 34.90 25.47 6.35
N SER A 89 35.77 26.47 6.31
CA SER A 89 37.22 26.40 6.14
C SER A 89 37.83 25.40 7.13
N ARG A 90 38.74 24.55 6.65
CA ARG A 90 39.99 24.23 7.37
C ARG A 90 41.07 23.81 6.37
N ASN A 91 42.11 24.64 6.37
CA ASN A 91 43.32 24.57 5.55
C ASN A 91 44.16 23.31 5.82
N GLY A 92 44.80 22.81 4.77
CA GLY A 92 45.91 21.86 4.82
C GLY A 92 46.54 21.71 3.44
N LYS A 93 47.51 22.59 3.13
CA LYS A 93 48.32 22.63 1.91
C LYS A 93 49.06 21.31 1.67
N PHE A 94 49.15 20.86 0.41
CA PHE A 94 50.43 20.41 -0.17
C PHE A 94 50.36 20.45 -1.71
N SER A 95 51.43 21.04 -2.28
CA SER A 95 51.83 21.12 -3.70
C SER A 95 52.08 19.71 -4.29
N ASP A 96 52.20 19.44 -5.59
CA ASP A 96 52.74 20.23 -6.70
C ASP A 96 52.32 19.61 -8.06
N LYS A 97 52.59 20.37 -9.12
CA LYS A 97 52.33 20.19 -10.56
C LYS A 97 52.75 18.83 -11.17
N THR A 98 52.05 18.38 -12.22
CA THR A 98 52.56 18.43 -13.62
C THR A 98 51.55 17.93 -14.65
N VAL A 99 51.57 18.62 -15.80
CA VAL A 99 50.82 18.41 -17.04
C VAL A 99 51.63 17.48 -17.94
N VAL A 100 51.03 16.44 -18.55
CA VAL A 100 51.42 15.96 -19.89
C VAL A 100 50.21 15.37 -20.62
N THR A 101 50.01 15.89 -21.83
CA THR A 101 49.11 15.53 -22.94
C THR A 101 49.51 14.22 -23.64
N GLY A 102 48.59 13.53 -24.33
CA GLY A 102 49.00 12.56 -25.35
C GLY A 102 47.92 11.62 -25.87
N ASP A 103 47.67 11.72 -27.17
CA ASP A 103 46.64 11.05 -27.97
C ASP A 103 46.92 9.59 -28.37
N LEU A 104 45.80 8.90 -28.65
CA LEU A 104 45.49 7.89 -29.69
C LEU A 104 46.40 6.67 -30.05
N PHE A 105 45.68 5.63 -30.50
CA PHE A 105 46.06 4.41 -31.24
C PHE A 105 46.66 3.27 -30.38
N GLY A 106 46.33 1.99 -30.50
CA GLY A 106 45.56 1.20 -31.46
C GLY A 106 46.15 -0.22 -31.49
N VAL A 107 45.30 -1.23 -31.69
CA VAL A 107 45.60 -2.61 -32.15
C VAL A 107 45.85 -3.73 -31.11
N ASN A 108 44.91 -4.69 -31.17
CA ASN A 108 44.91 -6.13 -30.91
C ASN A 108 46.25 -6.86 -30.69
N SER A 109 46.24 -7.85 -29.78
CA SER A 109 46.36 -9.28 -30.13
C SER A 109 46.25 -10.22 -28.93
N ASN A 110 45.72 -11.41 -29.21
CA ASN A 110 45.44 -12.54 -28.32
C ASN A 110 46.72 -13.15 -27.71
N GLN A 111 46.65 -13.66 -26.47
CA GLN A 111 46.69 -15.12 -26.16
C GLN A 111 47.00 -15.42 -24.67
N SER A 112 46.19 -16.35 -24.15
CA SER A 112 46.46 -17.38 -23.13
C SER A 112 47.23 -17.05 -21.84
N GLY A 113 46.56 -17.30 -20.71
CA GLY A 113 47.20 -17.60 -19.43
C GLY A 113 46.16 -17.91 -18.37
N MET A 114 45.83 -19.20 -18.21
CA MET A 114 45.04 -19.69 -17.09
C MET A 114 45.69 -19.27 -15.76
N ASN A 115 44.92 -18.68 -14.85
CA ASN A 115 45.14 -18.81 -13.42
C ASN A 115 43.78 -18.77 -12.71
N ASN A 116 43.36 -19.96 -12.27
CA ASN A 116 42.22 -20.17 -11.40
C ASN A 116 42.51 -19.56 -10.03
N ASN A 117 41.92 -18.40 -9.77
CA ASN A 117 41.55 -17.94 -8.45
C ASN A 117 40.25 -17.14 -8.60
N GLN A 118 39.18 -17.84 -9.01
CA GLN A 118 37.84 -17.31 -8.80
C GLN A 118 37.58 -17.38 -7.29
N SER A 119 37.95 -16.30 -6.59
CA SER A 119 37.18 -15.86 -5.45
C SER A 119 35.73 -15.85 -5.94
N GLU A 120 34.91 -16.79 -5.45
CA GLU A 120 33.47 -16.79 -5.70
C GLU A 120 32.91 -15.48 -5.15
N THR A 121 33.00 -14.42 -5.95
CA THR A 121 32.11 -13.28 -5.89
C THR A 121 30.75 -13.89 -6.15
N ILE A 122 30.10 -14.34 -5.08
CA ILE A 122 28.66 -14.54 -5.04
C ILE A 122 28.09 -13.34 -5.77
N ASP A 123 27.49 -13.61 -6.93
CA ASP A 123 27.01 -12.59 -7.85
C ASP A 123 25.85 -11.89 -7.16
N TYR A 124 26.21 -10.90 -6.34
CA TYR A 124 25.32 -10.17 -5.46
C TYR A 124 24.19 -9.58 -6.30
N ILE A 125 24.46 -9.22 -7.56
CA ILE A 125 23.47 -8.73 -8.51
C ILE A 125 22.41 -9.80 -8.83
N LYS A 126 22.79 -11.07 -9.05
CA LYS A 126 21.82 -12.17 -9.24
C LYS A 126 20.98 -12.44 -7.99
N ILE A 127 21.59 -12.43 -6.80
CA ILE A 127 20.86 -12.63 -5.54
C ILE A 127 19.86 -11.48 -5.28
N LEU A 128 20.18 -10.26 -5.71
CA LEU A 128 19.32 -9.11 -5.55
C LEU A 128 18.13 -9.08 -6.53
N ASP A 129 18.24 -9.71 -7.70
CA ASP A 129 17.22 -9.67 -8.76
C ASP A 129 16.06 -10.64 -8.51
N GLU A 130 16.27 -11.75 -7.79
CA GLU A 130 15.21 -12.77 -7.57
C GLU A 130 14.34 -12.52 -6.32
N LYS A 131 14.83 -11.77 -5.32
CA LYS A 131 14.09 -11.56 -4.06
C LYS A 131 13.16 -10.34 -4.17
N ILE A 132 11.86 -10.58 -3.97
CA ILE A 132 10.86 -9.50 -3.84
C ILE A 132 11.21 -8.63 -2.63
N ASP A 133 11.22 -7.31 -2.81
CA ASP A 133 11.53 -6.39 -1.73
C ASP A 133 10.38 -6.21 -0.75
N CYS A 134 10.78 -5.84 0.48
CA CYS A 134 9.90 -5.40 1.53
C CYS A 134 10.46 -4.12 2.18
N ILE A 135 9.55 -3.27 2.64
CA ILE A 135 9.79 -2.12 3.50
C ILE A 135 9.76 -2.60 4.95
N SER A 136 10.55 -2.00 5.84
CA SER A 136 10.48 -2.35 7.27
C SER A 136 9.15 -1.92 7.89
N HIS A 137 8.57 -2.77 8.74
CA HIS A 137 7.38 -2.45 9.55
C HIS A 137 7.55 -1.21 10.42
N ARG A 138 8.79 -0.86 10.79
CA ARG A 138 9.08 0.36 11.54
C ARG A 138 8.45 1.59 10.88
N TYR A 139 8.39 1.62 9.55
CA TYR A 139 7.78 2.73 8.83
C TYR A 139 6.26 2.78 8.97
N VAL A 140 5.60 1.64 8.94
CA VAL A 140 4.17 1.53 9.20
C VAL A 140 3.88 2.07 10.61
N ILE A 141 4.59 1.52 11.60
CA ILE A 141 4.44 1.89 13.02
C ILE A 141 4.67 3.39 13.25
N CYS A 142 5.80 3.92 12.77
CA CYS A 142 6.13 5.33 12.99
C CYS A 142 5.28 6.31 12.16
N SER A 143 4.61 5.84 11.11
CA SER A 143 3.71 6.67 10.31
C SER A 143 2.28 6.69 10.83
N LYS A 144 1.91 5.75 11.70
CA LYS A 144 0.56 5.62 12.25
C LYS A 144 0.14 6.94 12.88
N SER A 145 -0.91 7.55 12.33
CA SER A 145 -1.39 8.87 12.75
C SER A 145 -2.77 9.15 12.16
N SER A 146 -3.62 9.80 12.95
CA SER A 146 -4.90 10.36 12.51
C SER A 146 -4.75 11.73 11.83
N ASP A 147 -3.55 12.34 11.85
CA ASP A 147 -3.30 13.66 11.26
C ASP A 147 -3.10 13.61 9.74
N SER A 148 -4.16 13.28 9.00
CA SER A 148 -4.22 13.43 7.56
C SER A 148 -5.51 14.12 7.13
N ASN A 149 -5.47 14.83 5.99
CA ASN A 149 -6.67 15.48 5.45
C ASN A 149 -7.76 14.47 5.09
N PHE A 150 -7.40 13.23 4.74
CA PHE A 150 -8.37 12.17 4.52
C PHE A 150 -9.07 11.77 5.82
N VAL A 151 -8.32 11.55 6.89
CA VAL A 151 -8.90 11.22 8.20
C VAL A 151 -9.73 12.41 8.73
N SER A 152 -9.28 13.65 8.53
CA SER A 152 -10.08 14.84 8.88
C SER A 152 -11.44 14.85 8.18
N PHE A 153 -11.48 14.51 6.89
CA PHE A 153 -12.74 14.36 6.15
C PHE A 153 -13.63 13.24 6.73
N LEU A 154 -13.06 12.13 7.21
CA LEU A 154 -13.86 11.05 7.81
C LEU A 154 -14.61 11.50 9.07
N TYR A 155 -14.01 12.39 9.86
CA TYR A 155 -14.62 12.92 11.09
C TYR A 155 -15.89 13.75 10.84
N ASP A 156 -16.08 14.27 9.63
CA ASP A 156 -17.32 14.97 9.24
C ASP A 156 -18.48 14.00 8.95
N HIS A 157 -18.21 12.70 8.81
CA HIS A 157 -19.19 11.70 8.35
C HIS A 157 -19.37 10.50 9.29
N PHE A 158 -18.41 10.22 10.16
CA PHE A 158 -18.39 9.00 10.96
C PHE A 158 -17.99 9.24 12.42
N PRO A 159 -18.46 8.39 13.37
CA PRO A 159 -18.03 8.46 14.76
C PRO A 159 -16.52 8.21 14.90
N GLY A 160 -15.86 8.99 15.76
CA GLY A 160 -14.41 8.91 15.97
C GLY A 160 -13.89 7.53 16.36
N GLU A 161 -14.62 6.79 17.19
CA GLU A 161 -14.24 5.43 17.59
C GLU A 161 -14.08 4.49 16.38
N ARG A 162 -15.02 4.55 15.43
CA ARG A 162 -14.97 3.72 14.21
C ARG A 162 -13.84 4.14 13.28
N ILE A 163 -13.49 5.43 13.25
CA ILE A 163 -12.37 5.95 12.48
C ILE A 163 -11.05 5.45 13.05
N GLU A 164 -10.86 5.54 14.37
CA GLU A 164 -9.65 5.04 15.05
C GLU A 164 -9.50 3.53 14.89
N GLU A 165 -10.60 2.76 14.99
CA GLU A 165 -10.60 1.34 14.65
C GLU A 165 -10.10 1.08 13.21
N ALA A 166 -10.56 1.87 12.23
CA ALA A 166 -10.16 1.72 10.84
C ALA A 166 -8.70 2.10 10.62
N ILE A 167 -8.20 3.16 11.27
CA ILE A 167 -6.79 3.56 11.27
C ILE A 167 -5.92 2.41 11.76
N ASP A 168 -6.30 1.78 12.86
CA ASP A 168 -5.56 0.67 13.46
C ASP A 168 -5.62 -0.58 12.60
N ARG A 169 -6.82 -0.97 12.17
CA ARG A 169 -7.07 -2.19 11.39
C ARG A 169 -6.38 -2.15 10.04
N TYR A 170 -6.42 -1.01 9.35
CA TYR A 170 -5.81 -0.83 8.04
C TYR A 170 -4.39 -0.24 8.07
N ALA A 171 -3.84 -0.05 9.27
CA ALA A 171 -2.52 0.52 9.50
C ALA A 171 -2.33 1.86 8.75
N LEU A 172 -3.32 2.76 8.82
CA LEU A 172 -3.23 4.04 8.12
C LEU A 172 -2.09 4.89 8.67
N GLY A 173 -1.27 5.42 7.76
CA GLY A 173 -0.21 6.35 8.10
C GLY A 173 -0.52 7.77 7.66
N ALA A 174 0.19 8.75 8.22
CA ALA A 174 0.20 10.11 7.72
C ALA A 174 1.62 10.67 7.55
N THR A 175 1.78 11.53 6.56
CA THR A 175 3.00 12.35 6.39
C THR A 175 2.87 13.67 7.15
N ARG A 176 3.99 14.37 7.41
CA ARG A 176 4.00 15.73 7.99
C ARG A 176 3.10 16.73 7.24
N ASN A 177 2.95 16.56 5.93
CA ASN A 177 2.11 17.42 5.09
C ASN A 177 0.65 16.94 5.03
N ARG A 178 0.19 16.17 6.03
CA ARG A 178 -1.19 15.68 6.17
C ARG A 178 -1.71 14.86 4.98
N ARG A 179 -0.80 14.24 4.22
CA ARG A 179 -1.11 13.19 3.23
C ARG A 179 -1.29 11.86 3.93
N VAL A 180 -2.29 11.09 3.53
CA VAL A 180 -2.49 9.72 4.01
C VAL A 180 -1.55 8.75 3.29
N ILE A 181 -1.13 7.71 4.00
CA ILE A 181 -0.36 6.59 3.48
C ILE A 181 -1.22 5.32 3.61
N PHE A 182 -1.58 4.74 2.47
CA PHE A 182 -2.22 3.44 2.41
C PHE A 182 -1.15 2.36 2.22
N TRP A 183 -0.81 1.66 3.30
CA TRP A 183 0.20 0.62 3.28
C TRP A 183 -0.34 -0.66 2.62
N GLN A 184 0.42 -1.20 1.67
CA GLN A 184 0.16 -2.49 1.05
C GLN A 184 0.99 -3.53 1.79
N ILE A 185 0.33 -4.23 2.71
CA ILE A 185 0.89 -5.29 3.55
C ILE A 185 0.26 -6.59 3.07
N ASP A 186 1.06 -7.55 2.63
CA ASP A 186 0.54 -8.81 2.10
C ASP A 186 0.10 -9.78 3.20
N ILE A 187 -0.45 -10.92 2.79
CA ILE A 187 -0.94 -11.95 3.72
C ILE A 187 0.14 -12.50 4.67
N ASP A 188 1.41 -12.44 4.28
CA ASP A 188 2.56 -12.89 5.07
C ASP A 188 3.17 -11.76 5.92
N ASP A 189 2.45 -10.64 6.10
CA ASP A 189 2.87 -9.39 6.74
C ASP A 189 4.00 -8.64 6.03
N ASN A 190 4.40 -9.00 4.81
CA ASN A 190 5.43 -8.22 4.15
C ASN A 190 4.88 -6.86 3.70
N VAL A 191 5.49 -5.77 4.18
CA VAL A 191 5.15 -4.42 3.70
C VAL A 191 5.73 -4.23 2.30
N ARG A 192 4.90 -4.34 1.28
CA ARG A 192 5.33 -4.28 -0.13
C ARG A 192 5.59 -2.86 -0.59
N THR A 193 4.73 -1.93 -0.19
CA THR A 193 4.83 -0.50 -0.49
C THR A 193 3.85 0.31 0.36
N GLY A 194 3.86 1.64 0.25
CA GLY A 194 2.81 2.53 0.73
C GLY A 194 2.43 3.54 -0.34
N LYS A 195 1.13 3.72 -0.59
CA LYS A 195 0.59 4.72 -1.53
C LYS A 195 0.28 6.00 -0.78
N ILE A 196 0.91 7.10 -1.17
CA ILE A 196 0.82 8.40 -0.49
C ILE A 196 -0.11 9.29 -1.28
N MET A 197 -1.24 9.67 -0.69
CA MET A 197 -2.33 10.35 -1.36
C MET A 197 -2.69 11.65 -0.63
N GLN A 198 -2.99 12.70 -1.41
CA GLN A 198 -3.53 13.95 -0.87
C GLN A 198 -5.03 14.05 -1.17
N TYR A 199 -5.79 14.40 -0.14
CA TYR A 199 -7.22 14.67 -0.24
C TYR A 199 -7.53 16.10 0.24
N ASN A 200 -8.62 16.66 -0.29
CA ASN A 200 -9.22 17.87 0.23
C ASN A 200 -10.02 17.49 1.49
N PRO A 201 -9.76 18.11 2.66
CA PRO A 201 -10.38 17.70 3.91
C PRO A 201 -11.88 18.03 4.00
N GLN A 202 -12.39 18.99 3.22
CA GLN A 202 -13.82 19.34 3.22
C GLN A 202 -14.66 18.48 2.28
N THR A 203 -14.09 18.13 1.11
CA THR A 203 -14.85 17.43 0.05
C THR A 203 -14.52 15.95 -0.06
N GLY A 204 -13.43 15.49 0.58
CA GLY A 204 -12.92 14.12 0.42
C GLY A 204 -12.39 13.82 -0.97
N LYS A 205 -12.42 14.79 -1.91
CA LYS A 205 -11.92 14.60 -3.27
C LYS A 205 -10.41 14.57 -3.29
N ARG A 206 -9.87 13.68 -4.12
CA ARG A 206 -8.43 13.57 -4.35
C ARG A 206 -7.90 14.86 -4.99
N VAL A 207 -6.83 15.40 -4.44
CA VAL A 207 -6.15 16.57 -5.03
C VAL A 207 -5.24 16.10 -6.18
N ARG A 208 -5.43 16.69 -7.36
CA ARG A 208 -4.62 16.45 -8.56
C ARG A 208 -3.76 17.69 -8.83
N ASN A 209 -2.46 17.62 -8.59
CA ASN A 209 -1.51 18.73 -8.82
C ASN A 209 -0.60 18.39 -10.01
N GLU A 210 0.00 19.39 -10.65
CA GLU A 210 0.95 19.25 -11.78
C GLU A 210 2.13 18.30 -11.49
N ARG A 211 2.54 18.18 -10.22
CA ARG A 211 3.63 17.29 -9.78
C ARG A 211 3.17 15.88 -9.36
N GLY A 212 1.90 15.54 -9.60
CA GLY A 212 1.29 14.27 -9.21
C GLY A 212 0.86 14.25 -7.74
N GLY A 213 -0.46 14.20 -7.48
CA GLY A 213 -1.03 14.03 -6.13
C GLY A 213 -0.77 12.66 -5.48
N ILE A 214 -0.14 11.73 -6.21
CA ILE A 214 0.28 10.40 -5.75
C ILE A 214 1.78 10.36 -5.61
N ASN A 215 2.27 9.79 -4.52
CA ASN A 215 3.65 9.32 -4.43
C ASN A 215 3.64 7.90 -3.83
N TRP A 216 4.77 7.21 -3.91
CA TRP A 216 4.92 5.87 -3.35
C TRP A 216 6.13 5.81 -2.44
N VAL A 217 6.01 5.09 -1.32
CA VAL A 217 7.10 5.00 -0.34
C VAL A 217 8.36 4.39 -0.98
N HIS A 218 8.24 3.34 -1.80
CA HIS A 218 9.42 2.77 -2.48
C HIS A 218 10.10 3.76 -3.45
N ASN A 219 9.38 4.72 -4.04
CA ASN A 219 9.98 5.77 -4.87
C ASN A 219 10.80 6.75 -4.02
N ILE A 220 10.38 6.99 -2.78
CA ILE A 220 11.16 7.76 -1.80
C ILE A 220 12.42 6.97 -1.42
N LEU A 221 12.29 5.67 -1.16
CA LEU A 221 13.43 4.80 -0.82
C LEU A 221 14.49 4.77 -1.93
N LYS A 222 14.05 4.60 -3.19
CA LYS A 222 14.90 4.68 -4.40
C LYS A 222 15.73 5.95 -4.47
N LYS A 223 15.13 7.09 -4.11
CA LYS A 223 15.80 8.40 -4.16
C LYS A 223 16.80 8.61 -3.03
N ARG A 224 16.61 7.94 -1.88
CA ARG A 224 17.42 8.15 -0.67
C ARG A 224 18.59 7.21 -0.53
N SER A 225 18.53 6.04 -1.14
CA SER A 225 19.59 5.06 -1.06
C SER A 225 19.73 4.29 -2.35
N TYR A 226 20.96 4.23 -2.85
CA TYR A 226 21.27 3.53 -4.09
C TYR A 226 20.98 2.02 -3.99
N VAL A 227 20.99 1.42 -2.79
CA VAL A 227 20.66 -0.01 -2.62
C VAL A 227 19.22 -0.36 -3.00
N PHE A 228 18.32 0.63 -3.09
CA PHE A 228 16.93 0.43 -3.51
C PHE A 228 16.66 0.89 -4.94
N GLN A 229 17.65 1.33 -5.74
CA GLN A 229 17.42 1.79 -7.12
C GLN A 229 16.64 0.77 -7.95
N ASN A 230 16.99 -0.51 -7.81
CA ASN A 230 16.32 -1.65 -8.45
C ASN A 230 15.30 -2.32 -7.52
N TYR A 231 14.48 -1.53 -6.81
CA TYR A 231 13.46 -2.10 -5.92
C TYR A 231 12.50 -3.02 -6.71
N ASN A 232 12.49 -4.31 -6.36
CA ASN A 232 11.67 -5.35 -6.95
C ASN A 232 10.29 -5.36 -6.26
N LEU A 233 9.37 -4.56 -6.83
CA LEU A 233 8.03 -4.34 -6.30
C LEU A 233 7.09 -5.49 -6.66
N CYS A 234 6.41 -6.06 -5.65
CA CYS A 234 5.24 -6.91 -5.84
C CYS A 234 4.06 -6.32 -5.07
N GLN A 235 3.06 -5.77 -5.76
CA GLN A 235 1.93 -5.12 -5.10
C GLN A 235 0.88 -6.14 -4.66
N CYS A 236 0.44 -6.05 -3.41
CA CYS A 236 -0.67 -6.79 -2.83
C CYS A 236 -1.93 -5.91 -2.71
N TYR A 237 -3.07 -6.49 -2.31
CA TYR A 237 -4.26 -5.69 -2.06
C TYR A 237 -4.03 -4.80 -0.83
N PHE A 238 -4.55 -3.58 -0.85
CA PHE A 238 -4.67 -2.84 0.41
C PHE A 238 -5.65 -3.59 1.31
N GLY A 239 -5.28 -3.84 2.57
CA GLY A 239 -6.07 -4.65 3.51
C GLY A 239 -5.82 -6.16 3.45
N GLU A 240 -4.91 -6.64 2.60
CA GLU A 240 -4.67 -8.09 2.41
C GLU A 240 -4.22 -8.80 3.68
N HIS A 241 -3.43 -8.14 4.52
CA HIS A 241 -2.97 -8.63 5.83
C HIS A 241 -4.12 -9.04 6.78
N LEU A 242 -5.34 -8.53 6.54
CA LEU A 242 -6.53 -8.88 7.34
C LEU A 242 -7.09 -10.27 7.01
N LEU A 243 -6.81 -10.82 5.82
CA LEU A 243 -7.39 -12.08 5.35
C LEU A 243 -7.09 -13.25 6.30
N LYS A 244 -5.87 -13.32 6.82
CA LYS A 244 -5.45 -14.37 7.77
C LYS A 244 -6.01 -14.17 9.19
N LEU A 245 -6.31 -12.92 9.57
CA LEU A 245 -6.83 -12.59 10.89
C LEU A 245 -8.32 -12.96 10.99
N PHE A 246 -9.04 -12.89 9.87
CA PHE A 246 -10.45 -13.17 9.80
C PHE A 246 -10.75 -14.17 8.66
N PRO A 247 -10.41 -15.46 8.81
CA PRO A 247 -10.48 -16.46 7.74
C PRO A 247 -11.90 -16.69 7.17
N ASN A 248 -12.94 -16.51 7.99
CA ASN A 248 -14.32 -16.78 7.61
C ASN A 248 -15.12 -15.53 7.21
N LYS A 249 -14.53 -14.35 7.40
CA LYS A 249 -15.21 -13.08 7.14
C LYS A 249 -15.33 -12.83 5.64
N PRO A 250 -16.49 -12.37 5.12
CA PRO A 250 -16.64 -12.15 3.70
C PRO A 250 -15.75 -10.98 3.26
N VAL A 251 -15.36 -10.99 1.99
CA VAL A 251 -14.43 -10.00 1.43
C VAL A 251 -15.20 -9.08 0.49
N ALA A 252 -15.05 -7.77 0.67
CA ALA A 252 -15.50 -6.77 -0.30
C ALA A 252 -14.27 -6.20 -1.02
N ILE A 253 -14.30 -6.05 -2.34
CA ILE A 253 -13.19 -5.46 -3.11
C ILE A 253 -13.67 -4.25 -3.89
N VAL A 254 -12.99 -3.13 -3.71
CA VAL A 254 -13.23 -1.85 -4.40
C VAL A 254 -11.98 -1.41 -5.18
N GLU A 255 -12.11 -0.42 -6.05
CA GLU A 255 -10.97 0.10 -6.80
C GLU A 255 -9.97 0.84 -5.88
N ALA A 256 -10.46 1.79 -5.08
CA ALA A 256 -9.62 2.73 -4.34
C ALA A 256 -9.49 2.42 -2.83
N GLU A 257 -8.32 2.74 -2.27
CA GLU A 257 -8.03 2.54 -0.85
C GLU A 257 -8.91 3.41 0.06
N LYS A 258 -9.20 4.66 -0.36
CA LYS A 258 -10.18 5.57 0.26
C LYS A 258 -11.51 4.83 0.50
N THR A 259 -12.00 4.19 -0.55
CA THR A 259 -13.29 3.52 -0.59
C THR A 259 -13.31 2.29 0.30
N ALA A 260 -12.20 1.54 0.37
CA ALA A 260 -12.09 0.40 1.26
C ALA A 260 -12.14 0.81 2.74
N VAL A 261 -11.48 1.92 3.10
CA VAL A 261 -11.54 2.45 4.48
C VAL A 261 -12.97 2.88 4.83
N ILE A 262 -13.63 3.66 3.98
CA ILE A 262 -15.01 4.12 4.19
C ILE A 262 -15.97 2.92 4.30
N GLY A 263 -15.86 1.94 3.41
CA GLY A 263 -16.64 0.71 3.46
C GLY A 263 -16.41 -0.06 4.77
N SER A 264 -15.18 -0.10 5.28
CA SER A 264 -14.86 -0.79 6.53
C SER A 264 -15.44 -0.13 7.78
N ILE A 265 -15.62 1.20 7.76
CA ILE A 265 -16.24 1.96 8.83
C ILE A 265 -17.75 1.73 8.82
N HIS A 266 -18.37 1.82 7.63
CA HIS A 266 -19.81 1.72 7.48
C HIS A 266 -20.35 0.29 7.57
N THR A 267 -19.55 -0.69 7.16
CA THR A 267 -19.87 -2.12 7.17
C THR A 267 -18.69 -2.95 7.67
N PRO A 268 -18.52 -3.00 9.00
CA PRO A 268 -17.41 -3.67 9.62
C PRO A 268 -17.48 -5.19 9.49
N ASP A 269 -18.59 -5.78 9.06
CA ASP A 269 -18.74 -7.24 8.91
C ASP A 269 -17.96 -7.83 7.74
N PHE A 270 -17.35 -6.99 6.89
CA PHE A 270 -16.53 -7.41 5.76
C PHE A 270 -15.05 -7.09 5.98
N ILE A 271 -14.19 -7.82 5.28
CA ILE A 271 -12.83 -7.37 5.01
C ILE A 271 -12.87 -6.58 3.71
N TRP A 272 -12.61 -5.28 3.79
CA TRP A 272 -12.54 -4.43 2.61
C TRP A 272 -11.13 -4.42 2.04
N LEU A 273 -11.00 -4.82 0.78
CA LEU A 273 -9.75 -4.77 0.02
C LEU A 273 -9.83 -3.70 -1.06
N ALA A 274 -8.70 -3.08 -1.39
CA ALA A 274 -8.63 -2.23 -2.58
C ALA A 274 -7.62 -2.75 -3.62
N ALA A 275 -8.07 -2.80 -4.88
CA ALA A 275 -7.26 -3.18 -6.03
C ALA A 275 -6.14 -2.15 -6.31
N GLY A 276 -6.41 -0.88 -6.03
CA GLY A 276 -5.52 0.28 -6.15
C GLY A 276 -5.63 1.02 -7.48
N ASN A 277 -6.23 0.39 -8.50
CA ASN A 277 -6.62 0.93 -9.80
C ASN A 277 -7.46 -0.13 -10.55
N LEU A 278 -8.07 0.27 -11.67
CA LEU A 278 -8.86 -0.59 -12.55
C LEU A 278 -8.19 -1.93 -12.89
N ASN A 279 -6.87 -1.97 -13.11
CA ASN A 279 -6.10 -3.18 -13.46
C ASN A 279 -5.52 -3.93 -12.26
N GLY A 280 -5.75 -3.44 -11.05
CA GLY A 280 -5.30 -4.06 -9.81
C GLY A 280 -6.01 -5.38 -9.52
N LEU A 281 -7.24 -5.58 -9.99
CA LEU A 281 -7.96 -6.84 -9.90
C LEU A 281 -7.45 -7.79 -11.00
N ASN A 282 -6.66 -8.80 -10.62
CA ASN A 282 -6.09 -9.77 -11.54
C ASN A 282 -5.83 -11.12 -10.87
N VAL A 283 -5.56 -12.15 -11.67
CA VAL A 283 -5.39 -13.52 -11.17
C VAL A 283 -4.23 -13.68 -10.19
N PRO A 284 -2.98 -13.25 -10.50
CA PRO A 284 -1.87 -13.43 -9.57
C PRO A 284 -2.16 -12.86 -8.18
N LYS A 285 -2.70 -11.63 -8.14
CA LYS A 285 -3.05 -10.94 -6.89
C LYS A 285 -4.20 -11.62 -6.16
N SER A 286 -5.17 -12.18 -6.89
CA SER A 286 -6.38 -12.82 -6.32
C SER A 286 -6.15 -14.23 -5.78
N ARG A 287 -4.95 -14.81 -5.93
CA ARG A 287 -4.65 -16.15 -5.38
C ARG A 287 -4.84 -16.24 -3.86
N VAL A 288 -4.67 -15.12 -3.15
CA VAL A 288 -4.89 -15.01 -1.70
C VAL A 288 -6.37 -15.15 -1.29
N LEU A 289 -7.30 -15.09 -2.26
CA LEU A 289 -8.74 -15.19 -2.04
C LEU A 289 -9.27 -16.63 -2.12
N ARG A 290 -8.38 -17.63 -2.19
CA ARG A 290 -8.78 -19.03 -2.23
C ARG A 290 -9.68 -19.36 -1.04
N ASP A 291 -10.76 -20.07 -1.33
CA ASP A 291 -11.82 -20.52 -0.43
C ASP A 291 -12.60 -19.37 0.25
N ARG A 292 -12.54 -18.15 -0.31
CA ARG A 292 -13.29 -16.98 0.19
C ARG A 292 -14.59 -16.74 -0.57
N ASN A 293 -15.53 -16.09 0.13
CA ASN A 293 -16.70 -15.44 -0.46
C ASN A 293 -16.36 -13.96 -0.70
N VAL A 294 -16.48 -13.50 -1.94
CA VAL A 294 -15.99 -12.19 -2.38
C VAL A 294 -17.11 -11.42 -3.09
N MET A 295 -17.36 -10.20 -2.67
CA MET A 295 -18.22 -9.24 -3.34
C MET A 295 -17.36 -8.15 -3.98
N LEU A 296 -17.54 -7.90 -5.26
CA LEU A 296 -16.82 -6.85 -5.99
C LEU A 296 -17.71 -5.61 -6.13
N PHE A 297 -17.16 -4.43 -5.85
CA PHE A 297 -17.82 -3.13 -5.96
C PHE A 297 -17.03 -2.24 -6.92
N PRO A 298 -17.26 -2.37 -8.24
CA PRO A 298 -16.61 -1.54 -9.25
C PRO A 298 -17.07 -0.09 -9.13
N ASP A 299 -16.22 0.85 -9.55
CA ASP A 299 -16.60 2.25 -9.79
C ASP A 299 -17.63 2.30 -10.94
N ALA A 300 -18.44 3.37 -11.00
CA ALA A 300 -19.43 3.55 -12.05
C ALA A 300 -18.79 3.49 -13.45
N GLY A 301 -19.41 2.75 -14.37
CA GLY A 301 -18.93 2.50 -15.73
C GLY A 301 -17.85 1.42 -15.82
N CYS A 302 -17.54 0.73 -14.71
CA CYS A 302 -16.55 -0.35 -14.67
C CYS A 302 -17.16 -1.74 -14.43
N TYR A 303 -18.48 -1.85 -14.30
CA TYR A 303 -19.18 -3.12 -14.02
C TYR A 303 -18.78 -4.25 -14.98
N GLU A 304 -18.96 -4.07 -16.29
CA GLU A 304 -18.69 -5.11 -17.30
C GLU A 304 -17.23 -5.58 -17.26
N LYS A 305 -16.29 -4.64 -17.16
CA LYS A 305 -14.84 -4.94 -17.10
C LYS A 305 -14.50 -5.77 -15.87
N TRP A 306 -15.12 -5.48 -14.72
CA TRP A 306 -14.90 -6.23 -13.50
C TRP A 306 -15.58 -7.60 -13.53
N ALA A 307 -16.76 -7.72 -14.15
CA ALA A 307 -17.41 -9.00 -14.41
C ALA A 307 -16.56 -9.92 -15.30
N GLU A 308 -15.89 -9.39 -16.32
CA GLU A 308 -14.94 -10.17 -17.13
C GLU A 308 -13.71 -10.63 -16.32
N LYS A 309 -13.15 -9.75 -15.48
CA LYS A 309 -12.02 -10.07 -14.60
C LYS A 309 -12.41 -11.13 -13.57
N MET A 310 -13.59 -11.01 -12.99
CA MET A 310 -14.15 -11.98 -12.07
C MET A 310 -14.26 -13.36 -12.74
N LYS A 311 -14.84 -13.46 -13.94
CA LYS A 311 -14.89 -14.71 -14.72
C LYS A 311 -13.51 -15.33 -14.92
N ARG A 312 -12.50 -14.52 -15.19
CA ARG A 312 -11.11 -15.00 -15.35
C ARG A 312 -10.54 -15.51 -14.02
N ILE A 313 -10.74 -14.78 -12.93
CA ILE A 313 -10.25 -15.16 -11.60
C ILE A 313 -10.92 -16.45 -11.12
N SER A 314 -12.24 -16.56 -11.23
CA SER A 314 -13.00 -17.73 -10.78
C SER A 314 -12.64 -19.02 -11.53
N ARG A 315 -12.01 -18.93 -12.71
CA ARG A 315 -11.47 -20.10 -13.44
C ARG A 315 -10.14 -20.60 -12.88
N GLU A 316 -9.33 -19.72 -12.29
CA GLU A 316 -7.96 -20.02 -11.85
C GLU A 316 -7.80 -20.06 -10.32
N VAL A 317 -8.74 -19.45 -9.59
CA VAL A 317 -8.76 -19.37 -8.12
C VAL A 317 -10.08 -19.95 -7.64
N ASN A 318 -10.00 -20.96 -6.76
CA ASN A 318 -11.18 -21.54 -6.12
C ASN A 318 -11.76 -20.56 -5.10
N CYS A 319 -12.59 -19.61 -5.54
CA CYS A 319 -13.30 -18.68 -4.68
C CYS A 319 -14.71 -18.43 -5.23
N THR A 320 -15.64 -18.05 -4.35
CA THR A 320 -16.99 -17.63 -4.79
C THR A 320 -16.97 -16.12 -4.91
N MET A 321 -17.23 -15.60 -6.11
CA MET A 321 -17.17 -14.16 -6.38
C MET A 321 -18.45 -13.70 -7.06
N GLU A 322 -18.94 -12.53 -6.68
CA GLU A 322 -20.04 -11.82 -7.34
C GLU A 322 -19.63 -10.35 -7.57
N VAL A 323 -20.21 -9.71 -8.57
CA VAL A 323 -19.99 -8.28 -8.87
C VAL A 323 -21.28 -7.55 -8.58
N SER A 324 -21.16 -6.41 -7.88
CA SER A 324 -22.31 -5.58 -7.59
C SER A 324 -22.50 -4.50 -8.64
N ASP A 325 -23.75 -4.31 -9.06
CA ASP A 325 -24.26 -3.23 -9.88
C ASP A 325 -24.83 -2.03 -9.09
N VAL A 326 -24.77 -2.03 -7.74
CA VAL A 326 -25.35 -0.96 -6.92
C VAL A 326 -24.84 0.44 -7.28
N VAL A 327 -23.53 0.55 -7.52
CA VAL A 327 -22.87 1.80 -7.91
C VAL A 327 -23.27 2.19 -9.33
N GLU A 328 -23.34 1.21 -10.24
CA GLU A 328 -23.69 1.41 -11.65
C GLU A 328 -25.14 1.89 -11.80
N LYS A 329 -26.08 1.30 -11.04
CA LYS A 329 -27.51 1.64 -11.08
C LYS A 329 -27.83 2.98 -10.42
N HIS A 330 -27.10 3.35 -9.37
CA HIS A 330 -27.36 4.58 -8.63
C HIS A 330 -26.71 5.80 -9.27
N ALA A 331 -25.59 5.63 -9.97
CA ALA A 331 -24.88 6.73 -10.60
C ALA A 331 -25.72 7.42 -11.68
N THR A 332 -25.91 8.73 -11.54
CA THR A 332 -26.39 9.60 -12.62
C THR A 332 -25.31 9.77 -13.71
N GLU A 333 -25.69 10.24 -14.89
CA GLU A 333 -24.73 10.51 -15.99
C GLU A 333 -23.61 11.46 -15.55
N GLU A 334 -23.93 12.49 -14.77
CA GLU A 334 -22.93 13.44 -14.24
C GLU A 334 -22.01 12.77 -13.21
N GLN A 335 -22.55 11.96 -12.31
CA GLN A 335 -21.78 11.20 -11.32
C GLN A 335 -20.84 10.19 -12.01
N LEU A 336 -21.32 9.50 -13.06
CA LEU A 336 -20.53 8.61 -13.88
C LEU A 336 -19.30 9.32 -14.48
N ILE A 337 -19.50 10.49 -15.09
CA ILE A 337 -18.41 11.30 -15.65
C ILE A 337 -17.41 11.73 -14.57
N ASN A 338 -17.90 12.02 -13.36
CA ASN A 338 -17.10 12.44 -12.23
C ASN A 338 -16.39 11.28 -11.50
N GLY A 339 -16.62 10.02 -11.92
CA GLY A 339 -16.00 8.83 -11.35
C GLY A 339 -16.60 8.42 -10.01
N TYR A 340 -17.94 8.36 -9.96
CA TYR A 340 -18.70 7.93 -8.78
C TYR A 340 -18.31 6.53 -8.32
N ASP A 341 -18.02 6.41 -7.02
CA ASP A 341 -17.60 5.16 -6.39
C ASP A 341 -18.52 4.76 -5.23
N PHE A 342 -18.27 3.57 -4.67
CA PHE A 342 -19.06 3.06 -3.53
C PHE A 342 -18.98 3.96 -2.28
N ALA A 343 -17.91 4.73 -2.09
CA ALA A 343 -17.82 5.63 -0.95
C ALA A 343 -18.69 6.87 -1.15
N ASP A 344 -18.80 7.37 -2.38
CA ASP A 344 -19.74 8.43 -2.70
C ASP A 344 -21.19 7.97 -2.42
N TYR A 345 -21.54 6.75 -2.83
CA TYR A 345 -22.82 6.12 -2.49
C TYR A 345 -23.08 6.06 -0.98
N VAL A 346 -22.11 5.57 -0.20
CA VAL A 346 -22.23 5.49 1.27
C VAL A 346 -22.45 6.88 1.88
N ILE A 347 -21.68 7.88 1.45
CA ILE A 347 -21.75 9.22 2.02
C ILE A 347 -23.07 9.91 1.67
N GLU A 348 -23.60 9.71 0.46
CA GLU A 348 -24.91 10.22 0.05
C GLU A 348 -26.04 9.61 0.89
N LYS A 349 -26.02 8.29 1.13
CA LYS A 349 -27.01 7.62 1.97
C LYS A 349 -27.02 8.15 3.40
N LEU A 350 -25.85 8.34 3.99
CA LEU A 350 -25.72 8.90 5.34
C LEU A 350 -26.27 10.34 5.44
N LYS A 351 -26.17 11.14 4.38
CA LYS A 351 -26.75 12.50 4.35
C LYS A 351 -28.27 12.46 4.21
N GLY A 352 -28.80 11.57 3.36
CA GLY A 352 -30.24 11.42 3.15
C GLY A 352 -30.99 10.94 4.40
N ASP A 353 -30.39 10.05 5.19
CA ASP A 353 -31.00 9.56 6.43
C ASP A 353 -31.07 10.65 7.52
N GLY A 354 -30.08 11.56 7.54
CA GLY A 354 -30.03 12.67 8.50
C GLY A 354 -30.97 13.85 8.21
N GLU A 355 -31.54 13.93 7.01
CA GLU A 355 -32.56 14.94 6.66
C GLU A 355 -33.99 14.45 7.00
N ASN A 356 -34.22 13.14 7.03
CA ASN A 356 -35.51 12.56 7.44
C ASN A 356 -35.73 12.56 8.97
N GLU A 357 -34.67 12.56 9.78
CA GLU A 357 -34.78 12.62 11.25
C GLU A 357 -34.93 14.05 11.83
N LYS A 358 -34.81 15.10 11.01
CA LYS A 358 -34.95 16.50 11.44
C LYS A 358 -36.35 17.10 11.23
N GLY A 359 -37.32 16.29 10.80
CA GLY A 359 -38.71 16.70 10.55
C GLY A 359 -39.70 16.49 11.69
N GLU A 360 -39.33 15.83 12.79
CA GLU A 360 -40.26 15.48 13.87
C GLU A 360 -39.73 15.91 15.26
N CYS A 361 -39.67 17.22 15.48
CA CYS A 361 -39.81 17.79 16.83
C CYS A 361 -40.20 19.28 16.73
N ASP A 362 -41.50 19.56 16.87
CA ASP A 362 -42.04 20.66 17.69
C ASP A 362 -43.55 20.83 17.44
N SER A 363 -44.37 20.23 18.32
CA SER A 363 -45.50 20.88 19.02
C SER A 363 -46.43 19.85 19.70
N ASN A 364 -46.39 19.83 21.04
CA ASN A 364 -47.57 19.54 21.88
C ASN A 364 -48.42 20.85 21.89
N GLU A 365 -49.75 20.92 22.01
CA GLU A 365 -50.73 20.08 22.72
C GLU A 365 -52.17 20.50 22.32
N SER A 366 -53.14 19.58 22.49
CA SER A 366 -54.62 19.72 22.60
C SER A 366 -55.44 20.36 21.47
N ASP A 367 -56.35 19.60 20.84
CA ASP A 367 -57.74 19.45 21.31
C ASP A 367 -58.56 18.44 20.47
N SER A 368 -59.56 17.86 21.11
CA SER A 368 -60.50 16.84 20.62
C SER A 368 -61.38 17.26 19.44
N ASN A 369 -61.58 16.37 18.46
CA ASN A 369 -62.89 15.97 17.88
C ASN A 369 -62.73 15.06 16.64
N GLU A 370 -63.43 13.93 16.63
CA GLU A 370 -63.78 13.19 15.39
C GLU A 370 -64.75 14.04 14.55
N PRO A 371 -64.69 13.96 13.19
CA PRO A 371 -65.57 12.99 12.51
C PRO A 371 -64.96 12.34 11.25
N ALA A 372 -65.63 11.26 10.84
CA ALA A 372 -65.38 10.47 9.63
C ALA A 372 -65.51 11.28 8.32
N GLY A 373 -64.68 10.91 7.33
CA GLY A 373 -64.79 11.31 5.93
C GLY A 373 -63.72 10.63 5.08
N GLU A 374 -64.15 9.77 4.16
CA GLU A 374 -63.34 9.23 3.06
C GLU A 374 -62.78 10.38 2.19
N GLU A 375 -61.50 10.34 1.82
CA GLU A 375 -61.07 10.41 0.41
C GLU A 375 -59.55 10.18 0.24
N THR A 376 -59.27 9.18 -0.58
CA THR A 376 -58.09 8.85 -1.39
C THR A 376 -56.89 9.82 -1.46
N GLY A 377 -55.70 9.29 -1.19
CA GLY A 377 -54.43 9.75 -1.77
C GLY A 377 -53.46 8.56 -1.89
N PRO A 378 -52.85 8.28 -3.07
CA PRO A 378 -51.99 7.12 -3.20
C PRO A 378 -50.65 7.40 -2.51
N THR A 379 -50.42 6.76 -1.37
CA THR A 379 -49.06 6.57 -0.85
C THR A 379 -48.30 5.70 -1.85
N ASN A 380 -47.53 6.35 -2.73
CA ASN A 380 -46.55 5.68 -3.58
C ASN A 380 -45.39 5.19 -2.70
N ASN A 381 -45.65 4.14 -1.93
CA ASN A 381 -44.62 3.21 -1.52
C ASN A 381 -44.20 2.46 -2.77
N ILE A 382 -43.22 3.00 -3.50
CA ILE A 382 -42.50 2.25 -4.52
C ILE A 382 -41.75 1.15 -3.78
N LYS A 383 -42.42 0.01 -3.59
CA LYS A 383 -41.79 -1.26 -3.24
C LYS A 383 -40.90 -1.60 -4.43
N LEU A 384 -39.60 -1.33 -4.30
CA LEU A 384 -38.60 -1.76 -5.26
C LEU A 384 -38.76 -3.28 -5.42
N PRO A 385 -38.86 -3.81 -6.66
CA PRO A 385 -39.21 -5.22 -6.85
C PRO A 385 -38.14 -6.12 -6.23
N SER A 386 -38.55 -6.91 -5.23
CA SER A 386 -37.73 -7.95 -4.61
C SER A 386 -37.50 -9.06 -5.64
N ARG A 387 -36.33 -9.09 -6.26
CA ARG A 387 -35.84 -10.20 -7.10
C ARG A 387 -35.02 -11.18 -6.26
N GLU A 388 -34.98 -12.43 -6.69
CA GLU A 388 -34.22 -13.48 -5.99
C GLU A 388 -32.71 -13.30 -6.23
N PRO A 389 -31.86 -13.51 -5.21
CA PRO A 389 -30.42 -13.38 -5.34
C PRO A 389 -29.83 -14.42 -6.32
N SER A 390 -28.72 -14.08 -6.97
CA SER A 390 -28.00 -15.02 -7.86
C SER A 390 -27.66 -16.32 -7.11
N PRO A 391 -27.54 -17.49 -7.78
CA PRO A 391 -27.22 -18.75 -7.09
C PRO A 391 -25.89 -18.70 -6.30
N ALA A 392 -24.94 -17.90 -6.79
CA ALA A 392 -23.67 -17.68 -6.11
C ALA A 392 -23.81 -16.75 -4.91
N LEU A 393 -24.60 -15.67 -5.03
CA LEU A 393 -24.92 -14.80 -3.89
C LEU A 393 -25.71 -15.56 -2.83
N GLN A 394 -26.69 -16.39 -3.21
CA GLN A 394 -27.43 -17.25 -2.28
C GLN A 394 -26.50 -18.20 -1.54
N LYS A 395 -25.58 -18.87 -2.26
CA LYS A 395 -24.56 -19.73 -1.64
C LYS A 395 -23.63 -18.97 -0.69
N MET A 396 -23.35 -17.70 -0.97
CA MET A 396 -22.59 -16.84 -0.07
C MET A 396 -23.41 -16.55 1.19
N ILE A 397 -24.68 -16.14 1.05
CA ILE A 397 -25.62 -15.86 2.15
C ILE A 397 -25.76 -17.07 3.07
N ASP A 398 -25.99 -18.27 2.52
CA ASP A 398 -26.16 -19.50 3.29
C ASP A 398 -24.95 -19.82 4.17
N LYS A 399 -23.74 -19.45 3.70
CA LYS A 399 -22.49 -19.63 4.44
C LYS A 399 -22.19 -18.50 5.41
N ASN A 400 -22.74 -17.31 5.16
CA ASN A 400 -22.45 -16.13 5.96
C ASN A 400 -23.69 -15.23 6.07
N PRO A 401 -24.54 -15.46 7.09
CA PRO A 401 -25.78 -14.71 7.27
C PRO A 401 -25.60 -13.19 7.44
N SER A 402 -24.40 -12.71 7.81
CA SER A 402 -24.14 -11.26 7.87
C SER A 402 -24.14 -10.60 6.48
N LEU A 403 -24.06 -11.38 5.40
CA LEU A 403 -24.25 -10.89 4.04
C LEU A 403 -25.68 -10.42 3.79
N THR A 404 -26.68 -10.99 4.47
CA THR A 404 -28.07 -10.53 4.38
C THR A 404 -28.20 -9.10 4.88
N THR A 405 -27.51 -8.75 5.97
CA THR A 405 -27.46 -7.37 6.48
C THR A 405 -26.89 -6.40 5.45
N LEU A 406 -25.91 -6.82 4.65
CA LEU A 406 -25.39 -6.01 3.55
C LEU A 406 -26.40 -5.90 2.41
N ILE A 407 -27.02 -6.99 2.01
CA ILE A 407 -28.03 -6.99 0.94
C ILE A 407 -29.19 -6.07 1.28
N ASP A 408 -29.68 -6.14 2.51
CA ASP A 408 -30.77 -5.31 3.01
C ASP A 408 -30.34 -3.84 3.15
N LYS A 409 -29.14 -3.57 3.68
CA LYS A 409 -28.64 -2.21 3.90
C LYS A 409 -28.29 -1.46 2.62
N PHE A 410 -27.89 -2.18 1.57
CA PHE A 410 -27.45 -1.58 0.29
C PHE A 410 -28.44 -1.81 -0.86
N GLY A 411 -29.55 -2.50 -0.62
CA GLY A 411 -30.50 -2.86 -1.67
C GLY A 411 -29.84 -3.66 -2.79
N LEU A 412 -28.92 -4.58 -2.45
CA LEU A 412 -28.18 -5.43 -3.39
C LEU A 412 -29.08 -6.55 -3.89
N VAL A 413 -30.18 -6.17 -4.53
CA VAL A 413 -31.06 -7.07 -5.23
C VAL A 413 -30.75 -6.90 -6.72
N GLU A 414 -29.91 -7.79 -7.22
CA GLU A 414 -29.48 -7.79 -8.62
C GLU A 414 -30.27 -8.79 -9.45
N VAL A 415 -30.17 -8.60 -10.77
CA VAL A 415 -31.00 -9.26 -11.80
C VAL A 415 -30.52 -10.66 -12.12
#